data_AF-A0A2N1UA38-F1
#
_entry.id   AF-A0A2N1UA38-F1
#
_cell.length_a   1.000
_cell.length_b   1.000
_cell.length_c   1.000
_cell.angle_alpha   90.00
_cell.angle_beta   90.00
_cell.angle_gamma   90.00
#
_symmetry.space_group_name_H-M   'P 1'
#
loop_
_entity.id
_entity.type
_entity.pdbx_description
1 polymer ?
#
loop_
_entity_poly.entity_id
_entity_poly.type
_entity_poly.pdbx_seq_one_letter_code
_entity_poly.pdbx_strand_id
1 'polypeptide(L)'
;MAEALDDIIHEYIDFVNRQVQVYMDALAGFAGHYARVERQVHRVNRPVNSHIDNTGQKIVVWASYEDPTQPDVIHNRIIRASDYIAANSKDGSNAQQHSQAVLIFLFAYWDEEVRPRLATLKKVESQEIESDIMGDLRLLRNDILHNKGIISPKTTKGLKKLCEMFVVNQPIHISYENMHQIFVSIKQDCARMLFEWLGVKDAPTRPEDIIDIAIQKPKSNK
;
A
#
# COMPACT_ATOMS: atom_id res chain seq x y z
N MET A 1 6.55 -25.81 -21.15
CA MET A 1 5.70 -24.95 -22.02
C MET A 1 6.46 -23.66 -22.21
N ALA A 2 6.54 -23.14 -23.44
CA ALA A 2 7.11 -21.80 -23.63
C ALA A 2 6.13 -20.81 -22.97
N GLU A 3 6.62 -20.01 -22.03
CA GLU A 3 5.84 -18.99 -21.34
C GLU A 3 5.45 -17.90 -22.34
N ALA A 4 4.16 -17.58 -22.42
CA ALA A 4 3.68 -16.51 -23.26
C ALA A 4 3.76 -15.18 -22.52
N LEU A 5 3.94 -14.10 -23.28
CA LEU A 5 4.13 -12.77 -22.71
C LEU A 5 2.85 -12.25 -22.02
N ASP A 6 1.68 -12.59 -22.56
CA ASP A 6 0.39 -12.29 -21.97
C ASP A 6 0.19 -13.02 -20.64
N ASP A 7 0.70 -14.25 -20.52
CA ASP A 7 0.69 -14.98 -19.24
C ASP A 7 1.45 -14.21 -18.15
N ILE A 8 2.64 -13.67 -18.45
CA ILE A 8 3.45 -12.92 -17.48
C ILE A 8 2.73 -11.65 -17.02
N ILE A 9 2.13 -10.89 -17.96
CA ILE A 9 1.41 -9.67 -17.60
C ILE A 9 0.14 -10.00 -16.82
N HIS A 10 -0.61 -11.03 -17.20
CA HIS A 10 -1.78 -11.48 -16.43
C HIS A 10 -1.40 -11.93 -15.02
N GLU A 11 -0.29 -12.65 -14.86
CA GLU A 11 0.25 -13.03 -13.55
C GLU A 11 0.56 -11.79 -12.69
N TYR A 12 1.14 -10.74 -13.29
CA TYR A 12 1.39 -9.50 -12.58
C TYR A 12 0.09 -8.76 -12.21
N ILE A 13 -0.91 -8.73 -13.10
CA ILE A 13 -2.24 -8.17 -12.78
C ILE A 13 -2.88 -8.93 -11.61
N ASP A 14 -2.78 -10.25 -11.59
CA ASP A 14 -3.28 -11.08 -10.50
C ASP A 14 -2.53 -10.80 -9.20
N PHE A 15 -1.21 -10.59 -9.27
CA PHE A 15 -0.44 -10.14 -8.12
C PHE A 15 -0.92 -8.78 -7.60
N VAL A 16 -1.14 -7.81 -8.48
CA VAL A 16 -1.70 -6.49 -8.12
C VAL A 16 -3.08 -6.66 -7.46
N ASN A 17 -3.95 -7.53 -7.98
CA ASN A 17 -5.26 -7.82 -7.40
C ASN A 17 -5.14 -8.41 -5.98
N ARG A 18 -4.18 -9.31 -5.75
CA ARG A 18 -3.90 -9.83 -4.40
C ARG A 18 -3.44 -8.71 -3.46
N GLN A 19 -2.59 -7.79 -3.93
CA GLN A 19 -2.16 -6.65 -3.12
C GLN A 19 -3.31 -5.69 -2.80
N VAL A 20 -4.23 -5.46 -3.74
CA VAL A 20 -5.45 -4.69 -3.49
C VAL A 20 -6.26 -5.34 -2.37
N GLN A 21 -6.46 -6.66 -2.42
CA GLN A 21 -7.21 -7.37 -1.40
C GLN A 21 -6.57 -7.20 -0.02
N VAL A 22 -5.27 -7.49 0.10
CA VAL A 22 -4.53 -7.35 1.37
C VAL A 22 -4.63 -5.92 1.90
N TYR A 23 -4.49 -4.93 1.03
CA TYR A 23 -4.63 -3.52 1.39
C TYR A 23 -6.02 -3.20 1.95
N MET A 24 -7.08 -3.63 1.27
CA MET A 24 -8.46 -3.37 1.72
C MET A 24 -8.78 -4.08 3.04
N ASP A 25 -8.38 -5.34 3.17
CA ASP A 25 -8.60 -6.13 4.38
C ASP A 25 -7.86 -5.52 5.58
N ALA A 26 -6.62 -5.05 5.37
CA ALA A 26 -5.85 -4.36 6.40
C ALA A 26 -6.49 -3.04 6.84
N LEU A 27 -6.94 -2.20 5.90
CA LEU A 27 -7.64 -0.95 6.22
C LEU A 27 -8.93 -1.19 6.99
N ALA A 28 -9.71 -2.21 6.61
CA ALA A 28 -10.90 -2.61 7.35
C ALA A 28 -10.55 -3.06 8.78
N GLY A 29 -9.45 -3.81 8.94
CA GLY A 29 -8.89 -4.19 10.24
C GLY A 29 -8.53 -2.98 11.10
N PHE A 30 -7.82 -1.99 10.56
CA PHE A 30 -7.47 -0.76 11.27
C PHE A 30 -8.71 0.02 11.71
N ALA A 31 -9.69 0.19 10.81
CA ALA A 31 -10.95 0.86 11.12
C ALA A 31 -11.75 0.12 12.21
N GLY A 32 -11.79 -1.22 12.16
CA GLY A 32 -12.43 -2.04 13.18
C GLY A 32 -11.73 -1.91 14.54
N HIS A 33 -10.39 -1.90 14.55
CA HIS A 33 -9.58 -1.69 15.74
C HIS A 33 -9.76 -0.31 16.35
N TYR A 34 -9.78 0.74 15.52
CA TYR A 34 -10.10 2.11 15.92
C TYR A 34 -11.45 2.15 16.64
N ALA A 35 -12.52 1.67 15.98
CA ALA A 35 -13.88 1.70 16.53
C ALA A 35 -14.01 0.90 17.83
N ARG A 36 -13.32 -0.25 17.94
CA ARG A 36 -13.32 -1.07 19.14
C ARG A 36 -12.69 -0.35 20.34
N VAL A 37 -11.51 0.24 20.15
CA VAL A 37 -10.76 0.89 21.24
C VAL A 37 -11.38 2.23 21.61
N GLU A 38 -11.84 3.00 20.64
CA GLU A 38 -12.53 4.28 20.87
C GLU A 38 -13.74 4.09 21.81
N ARG A 39 -14.59 3.10 21.56
CA ARG A 39 -15.74 2.77 22.42
C ARG A 39 -15.36 2.37 23.84
N GLN A 40 -14.13 1.88 24.05
CA GLN A 40 -13.65 1.37 25.33
C GLN A 40 -12.65 2.33 26.01
N VAL A 41 -12.33 3.46 25.38
CA VAL A 41 -11.20 4.32 25.80
C VAL A 41 -11.36 4.82 27.23
N HIS A 42 -12.58 5.19 27.64
CA HIS A 42 -12.88 5.64 29.00
C HIS A 42 -12.73 4.54 30.06
N ARG A 43 -12.93 3.28 29.66
CA ARG A 43 -12.72 2.11 30.53
C ARG A 43 -11.24 1.78 30.65
N VAL A 44 -10.51 1.82 29.54
CA VAL A 44 -9.06 1.50 29.49
C VAL A 44 -8.24 2.58 30.20
N ASN A 45 -8.63 3.86 30.07
CA ASN A 45 -7.98 4.99 30.72
C ASN A 45 -8.51 5.23 32.15
N ARG A 46 -9.08 4.23 32.82
CA ARG A 46 -9.30 4.32 34.28
C ARG A 46 -8.15 3.63 35.01
N PRO A 47 -7.49 4.32 35.96
CA PRO A 47 -6.50 3.67 36.80
C PRO A 47 -7.18 2.61 37.67
N VAL A 48 -6.59 1.43 37.73
CA VAL A 48 -7.11 0.31 38.54
C VAL A 48 -6.77 0.51 40.01
N ASN A 49 -5.62 1.14 40.26
CA ASN A 49 -5.17 1.49 41.59
C ASN A 49 -4.30 2.75 41.51
N SER A 50 -4.27 3.54 42.60
CA SER A 50 -3.28 4.58 42.79
C SER A 50 -2.87 4.59 44.25
N HIS A 51 -1.58 4.55 44.53
CA HIS A 51 -1.03 4.62 45.88
C HIS A 51 0.22 5.50 45.91
N ILE A 52 0.66 5.87 47.10
CA ILE A 52 1.91 6.59 47.31
C ILE A 52 2.94 5.57 47.77
N ASP A 53 4.11 5.55 47.13
CA ASP A 53 5.19 4.64 47.50
C ASP A 53 5.94 5.10 48.76
N ASN A 54 6.91 4.28 49.19
CA ASN A 54 7.71 4.55 50.38
C ASN A 54 8.63 5.78 50.25
N THR A 55 8.75 6.35 49.04
CA THR A 55 9.51 7.57 48.75
C THR A 55 8.62 8.81 48.64
N GLY A 56 7.31 8.67 48.86
CA GLY A 56 6.34 9.75 48.73
C GLY A 56 5.86 9.99 47.30
N GLN A 57 6.23 9.15 46.34
CA GLN A 57 5.88 9.30 44.93
C GLN A 57 4.51 8.66 44.63
N LYS A 58 3.65 9.39 43.91
CA LYS A 58 2.34 8.88 43.49
C LYS A 58 2.49 7.88 42.35
N ILE A 59 2.21 6.61 42.62
CA ILE A 59 2.16 5.53 41.64
C ILE A 59 0.72 5.34 41.18
N VAL A 60 0.52 5.32 39.86
CA VAL A 60 -0.77 5.04 39.23
C VAL A 60 -0.63 3.75 38.43
N VAL A 61 -1.43 2.74 38.77
CA VAL A 61 -1.43 1.43 38.13
C VAL A 61 -2.55 1.37 37.11
N TRP A 62 -2.18 1.08 35.88
CA TRP A 62 -3.08 0.85 34.75
C TRP A 62 -3.18 -0.66 34.50
N ALA A 63 -4.37 -1.16 34.12
CA ALA A 63 -4.51 -2.57 33.76
C ALA A 63 -3.72 -2.85 32.46
N SER A 64 -2.66 -3.65 32.53
CA SER A 64 -2.24 -4.46 31.39
C SER A 64 -3.06 -5.73 31.44
N TYR A 65 -3.91 -5.96 30.44
CA TYR A 65 -4.82 -7.12 30.42
C TYR A 65 -4.13 -8.44 30.06
N GLU A 66 -2.83 -8.43 29.81
CA GLU A 66 -2.16 -9.52 29.10
C GLU A 66 -0.83 -9.88 29.78
N ASP A 67 -0.75 -11.12 30.29
CA ASP A 67 0.51 -11.79 30.66
C ASP A 67 1.06 -12.46 29.39
N PRO A 68 2.12 -11.90 28.77
CA PRO A 68 2.64 -12.38 27.49
C PRO A 68 3.28 -13.78 27.57
N THR A 69 3.35 -14.39 28.76
CA THR A 69 3.85 -15.77 28.95
C THR A 69 2.77 -16.83 28.82
N GLN A 70 1.49 -16.44 28.75
CA GLN A 70 0.36 -17.35 28.58
C GLN A 70 0.06 -17.57 27.08
N PRO A 71 -0.08 -18.82 26.60
CA PRO A 71 -0.24 -19.13 25.18
C PRO A 71 -1.58 -18.67 24.58
N ASP A 72 -2.57 -18.34 25.41
CA ASP A 72 -3.88 -17.82 25.05
C ASP A 72 -3.95 -16.28 25.07
N VAL A 73 -2.85 -15.62 25.44
CA VAL A 73 -2.72 -14.16 25.43
C VAL A 73 -2.19 -13.69 24.09
N ILE A 74 -3.04 -12.98 23.33
CA ILE A 74 -2.66 -12.35 22.07
C ILE A 74 -1.71 -11.21 22.40
N HIS A 75 -0.41 -11.34 22.09
CA HIS A 75 0.57 -10.30 22.35
C HIS A 75 0.22 -9.01 21.62
N ASN A 76 -0.37 -8.04 22.33
CA ASN A 76 -0.61 -6.71 21.81
C ASN A 76 0.51 -5.75 22.24
N ARG A 77 0.85 -4.77 21.41
CA ARG A 77 1.93 -3.83 21.77
C ARG A 77 1.53 -3.01 22.99
N ILE A 78 2.49 -2.72 23.87
CA ILE A 78 2.30 -1.74 24.95
C ILE A 78 2.22 -0.35 24.33
N ILE A 79 1.04 0.27 24.36
CA ILE A 79 0.79 1.61 23.83
C ILE A 79 -0.34 2.32 24.57
N ARG A 80 -0.30 3.66 24.60
CA ARG A 80 -1.41 4.48 25.09
C ARG A 80 -2.62 4.35 24.17
N ALA A 81 -3.81 4.34 24.74
CA ALA A 81 -5.04 4.24 23.95
C ALA A 81 -5.18 5.39 22.93
N SER A 82 -4.74 6.61 23.28
CA SER A 82 -4.70 7.76 22.36
C SER A 82 -3.86 7.49 21.11
N ASP A 83 -2.67 6.93 21.32
CA ASP A 83 -1.70 6.71 20.27
C ASP A 83 -2.11 5.50 19.40
N TYR A 84 -2.79 4.52 20.00
CA TYR A 84 -3.42 3.42 19.27
C TYR A 84 -4.55 3.91 18.35
N ILE A 85 -5.42 4.78 18.86
CA ILE A 85 -6.51 5.39 18.10
C ILE A 85 -5.93 6.24 16.96
N ALA A 86 -4.94 7.08 17.22
CA ALA A 86 -4.27 7.89 16.20
C ALA A 86 -3.54 7.04 15.14
N ALA A 87 -2.93 5.92 15.53
CA ALA A 87 -2.25 5.04 14.59
C ALA A 87 -3.23 4.33 13.65
N ASN A 88 -4.43 3.97 14.13
CA ASN A 88 -5.46 3.24 13.38
C ASN A 88 -6.56 4.14 12.78
N SER A 89 -6.47 5.46 12.95
CA SER A 89 -7.43 6.38 12.34
C SER A 89 -7.36 6.32 10.82
N LYS A 90 -8.34 6.93 10.14
CA LYS A 90 -8.24 7.18 8.70
C LYS A 90 -6.91 7.89 8.42
N ASP A 91 -6.17 7.35 7.45
CA ASP A 91 -4.84 7.81 7.04
C ASP A 91 -3.80 7.91 8.17
N GLY A 92 -4.03 7.20 9.29
CA GLY A 92 -3.11 7.10 10.42
C GLY A 92 -1.83 6.33 10.08
N SER A 93 -0.89 6.30 11.03
CA SER A 93 0.46 5.75 10.77
C SER A 93 0.47 4.27 10.38
N ASN A 94 -0.50 3.46 10.82
CA ASN A 94 -0.61 2.06 10.37
C ASN A 94 -1.03 1.98 8.90
N ALA A 95 -2.03 2.78 8.50
CA ALA A 95 -2.47 2.85 7.11
C ALA A 95 -1.33 3.35 6.20
N GLN A 96 -0.62 4.41 6.61
CA GLN A 96 0.49 4.96 5.82
C GLN A 96 1.65 3.98 5.66
N GLN A 97 2.07 3.31 6.75
CA GLN A 97 3.12 2.29 6.68
C GLN A 97 2.70 1.13 5.78
N HIS A 98 1.44 0.68 5.87
CA HIS A 98 0.93 -0.38 5.02
C HIS A 98 0.88 0.02 3.54
N SER A 99 0.37 1.21 3.22
CA SER A 99 0.37 1.76 1.85
C SER A 99 1.78 1.78 1.26
N GLN A 100 2.75 2.31 2.01
CA GLN A 100 4.15 2.39 1.57
C GLN A 100 4.77 1.01 1.36
N ALA A 101 4.48 0.04 2.24
CA ALA A 101 4.94 -1.33 2.09
C ALA A 101 4.37 -1.99 0.83
N VAL A 102 3.08 -1.78 0.54
CA VAL A 102 2.44 -2.29 -0.68
C VAL A 102 3.09 -1.70 -1.93
N LEU A 103 3.37 -0.38 -1.97
CA LEU A 103 4.07 0.24 -3.11
C LEU A 103 5.46 -0.36 -3.35
N ILE A 104 6.22 -0.58 -2.27
CA ILE A 104 7.53 -1.22 -2.36
C ILE A 104 7.39 -2.63 -2.95
N PHE A 105 6.40 -3.40 -2.49
CA PHE A 105 6.24 -4.79 -2.92
C PHE A 105 5.74 -4.91 -4.37
N LEU A 106 4.84 -4.02 -4.79
CA LEU A 106 4.41 -3.89 -6.19
C LEU A 106 5.58 -3.64 -7.13
N PHE A 107 6.47 -2.70 -6.77
CA PHE A 107 7.65 -2.40 -7.56
C PHE A 107 8.71 -3.51 -7.50
N ALA A 108 8.98 -4.07 -6.31
CA ALA A 108 9.99 -5.11 -6.15
C ALA A 108 9.64 -6.35 -7.00
N TYR A 109 8.39 -6.82 -6.93
CA TYR A 109 7.97 -7.96 -7.75
C TYR A 109 8.03 -7.64 -9.25
N TRP A 110 7.71 -6.40 -9.65
CA TRP A 110 7.88 -5.95 -11.03
C TRP A 110 9.34 -6.02 -11.47
N ASP A 111 10.26 -5.41 -10.72
CA ASP A 111 11.65 -5.22 -11.14
C ASP A 111 12.48 -6.51 -11.03
N GLU A 112 12.18 -7.36 -10.05
CA GLU A 112 12.93 -8.59 -9.77
C GLU A 112 12.41 -9.80 -10.57
N GLU A 113 11.10 -9.91 -10.78
CA GLU A 113 10.50 -11.10 -11.41
C GLU A 113 9.93 -10.81 -12.79
N VAL A 114 9.05 -9.82 -12.90
CA VAL A 114 8.24 -9.61 -14.12
C VAL A 114 9.07 -9.01 -15.25
N ARG A 115 9.76 -7.90 -14.99
CA ARG A 115 10.54 -7.16 -15.98
C ARG A 115 11.65 -8.00 -16.63
N PRO A 116 12.45 -8.79 -15.88
CA PRO A 116 13.48 -9.66 -16.47
C PRO A 116 12.90 -10.77 -17.34
N ARG A 117 11.76 -11.38 -16.94
CA ARG A 117 11.07 -12.40 -17.74
C ARG A 117 10.56 -11.82 -19.07
N LEU A 118 9.95 -10.63 -19.03
CA LEU A 118 9.50 -9.91 -20.23
C LEU A 118 10.66 -9.58 -21.17
N ALA A 119 11.77 -9.08 -20.64
CA ALA A 119 12.97 -8.77 -21.40
C ALA A 119 13.57 -10.02 -22.09
N THR A 120 13.62 -11.14 -21.36
CA THR A 120 14.10 -12.42 -21.89
C THR A 120 13.27 -12.90 -23.09
N LEU A 121 11.94 -12.85 -22.99
CA LEU A 121 11.05 -13.22 -24.11
C LEU A 121 11.22 -12.29 -25.31
N LYS A 122 11.44 -11.01 -25.07
CA LYS A 122 11.64 -9.98 -26.10
C LYS A 122 13.05 -9.96 -26.68
N LYS A 123 14.00 -10.67 -26.05
CA LYS A 123 15.43 -10.66 -26.40
C LYS A 123 16.02 -9.24 -26.39
N VAL A 124 15.61 -8.47 -25.40
CA VAL A 124 16.06 -7.09 -25.14
C VAL A 124 16.64 -7.03 -23.73
N GLU A 125 17.35 -5.95 -23.43
CA GLU A 125 17.80 -5.69 -22.06
C GLU A 125 16.62 -5.30 -21.17
N SER A 126 16.71 -5.58 -19.86
CA SER A 126 15.62 -5.26 -18.91
C SER A 126 15.27 -3.77 -18.93
N GLN A 127 16.26 -2.90 -19.15
CA GLN A 127 16.10 -1.45 -19.21
C GLN A 127 15.20 -1.01 -20.38
N GLU A 128 15.13 -1.79 -21.46
CA GLU A 128 14.30 -1.51 -22.63
C GLU A 128 12.81 -1.82 -22.40
N ILE A 129 12.48 -2.55 -21.32
CA ILE A 129 11.10 -2.69 -20.85
C ILE A 129 10.75 -1.42 -20.05
N GLU A 130 10.10 -0.47 -20.71
CA GLU A 130 9.73 0.83 -20.14
C GLU A 130 8.30 0.87 -19.60
N SER A 131 8.16 1.46 -18.42
CA SER A 131 6.89 1.69 -17.73
C SER A 131 6.98 2.99 -16.91
N ASP A 132 6.12 3.96 -17.23
CA ASP A 132 6.12 5.25 -16.54
C ASP A 132 5.68 5.08 -15.08
N ILE A 133 4.65 4.28 -14.82
CA ILE A 133 4.15 4.05 -13.45
C ILE A 133 5.19 3.29 -12.60
N MET A 134 5.90 2.30 -13.16
CA MET A 134 6.98 1.62 -12.42
C MET A 134 8.19 2.53 -12.22
N GLY A 135 8.45 3.42 -13.18
CA GLY A 135 9.42 4.50 -13.04
C GLY A 135 9.11 5.41 -11.85
N ASP A 136 7.84 5.80 -11.69
CA ASP A 136 7.37 6.60 -10.57
C ASP A 136 7.46 5.84 -9.24
N LEU A 137 7.01 4.58 -9.19
CA LEU A 137 7.10 3.74 -8.00
C LEU A 137 8.56 3.52 -7.56
N ARG A 138 9.50 3.41 -8.50
CA ARG A 138 10.94 3.34 -8.19
C ARG A 138 11.43 4.59 -7.45
N LEU A 139 10.99 5.78 -7.89
CA LEU A 139 11.36 7.05 -7.25
C LEU A 139 10.74 7.13 -5.84
N LEU A 140 9.46 6.79 -5.70
CA LEU A 140 8.79 6.77 -4.40
C LEU A 140 9.45 5.77 -3.45
N ARG A 141 9.76 4.55 -3.89
CA ARG A 141 10.48 3.54 -3.11
C ARG A 141 11.81 4.09 -2.57
N ASN A 142 12.57 4.80 -3.41
CA ASN A 142 13.84 5.39 -2.96
C ASN A 142 13.62 6.40 -1.83
N ASP A 143 12.61 7.26 -1.94
CA ASP A 143 12.30 8.21 -0.87
C ASP A 143 11.77 7.51 0.40
N ILE A 144 10.94 6.47 0.27
CA ILE A 144 10.47 5.65 1.40
C ILE A 144 11.65 5.02 2.15
N LEU A 145 12.53 4.33 1.43
CA LEU A 145 13.61 3.53 2.03
C LEU A 145 14.82 4.36 2.46
N HIS A 146 15.15 5.43 1.73
CA HIS A 146 16.42 6.14 1.89
C HIS A 146 16.26 7.61 2.30
N ASN A 147 15.07 8.19 2.16
CA ASN A 147 14.81 9.58 2.54
C ASN A 147 13.79 9.70 3.69
N LYS A 148 13.72 8.67 4.55
CA LYS A 148 12.81 8.61 5.72
C LYS A 148 11.34 8.84 5.35
N GLY A 149 10.94 8.45 4.14
CA GLY A 149 9.60 8.68 3.62
C GLY A 149 9.28 10.15 3.37
N ILE A 150 10.27 11.00 3.06
CA ILE A 150 10.08 12.39 2.64
C ILE A 150 10.30 12.49 1.13
N ILE A 151 9.39 13.17 0.42
CA ILE A 151 9.52 13.38 -1.03
C ILE A 151 10.70 14.29 -1.34
N SER A 152 11.67 13.78 -2.11
CA SER A 152 12.83 14.55 -2.53
C SER A 152 12.53 15.43 -3.76
N PRO A 153 13.24 16.55 -3.96
CA PRO A 153 13.11 17.35 -5.19
C PRO A 153 13.42 16.56 -6.46
N LYS A 154 14.26 15.53 -6.37
CA LYS A 154 14.59 14.63 -7.48
C LYS A 154 13.36 13.80 -7.87
N THR A 155 12.62 13.28 -6.89
CA THR A 155 11.41 12.50 -7.12
C THR A 155 10.35 13.34 -7.80
N THR A 156 9.96 14.50 -7.27
CA THR A 156 8.91 15.33 -7.89
C THR A 156 9.23 15.71 -9.33
N LYS A 157 10.50 15.96 -9.67
CA LYS A 157 10.93 16.25 -11.05
C LYS A 157 10.89 15.03 -11.99
N GLY A 158 10.98 13.83 -11.43
CA GLY A 158 11.01 12.58 -12.20
C GLY A 158 9.65 11.89 -12.33
N LEU A 159 8.69 12.23 -11.47
CA LEU A 159 7.34 11.67 -11.52
C LEU A 159 6.64 12.08 -12.82
N LYS A 160 6.03 11.10 -13.50
CA LYS A 160 5.28 11.30 -14.75
C LYS A 160 3.78 11.11 -14.58
N LYS A 161 3.36 10.03 -13.92
CA LYS A 161 1.95 9.65 -13.72
C LYS A 161 1.42 10.12 -12.37
N LEU A 162 2.27 10.16 -11.35
CA LEU A 162 1.89 10.46 -9.96
C LEU A 162 2.32 11.87 -9.52
N CYS A 163 2.71 12.74 -10.45
CA CYS A 163 3.33 14.05 -10.15
C CYS A 163 2.41 14.99 -9.35
N GLU A 164 1.10 14.90 -9.55
CA GLU A 164 0.11 15.73 -8.85
C GLU A 164 -0.24 15.21 -7.44
N MET A 165 0.17 13.98 -7.09
CA MET A 165 -0.20 13.35 -5.82
C MET A 165 0.72 13.74 -4.66
N PHE A 166 1.92 14.23 -4.94
CA PHE A 166 2.99 14.38 -3.94
C PHE A 166 3.63 15.76 -3.97
N VAL A 167 3.88 16.30 -2.78
CA VAL A 167 4.49 17.62 -2.60
C VAL A 167 5.94 17.46 -2.11
N VAL A 168 6.84 18.25 -2.69
CA VAL A 168 8.26 18.24 -2.33
C VAL A 168 8.50 18.56 -0.85
N ASN A 169 9.47 17.89 -0.23
CA ASN A 169 9.85 18.04 1.17
C ASN A 169 8.73 17.73 2.19
N GLN A 170 7.67 17.03 1.76
CA GLN A 170 6.62 16.54 2.65
C GLN A 170 6.74 15.03 2.86
N PRO A 171 6.26 14.49 3.98
CA PRO A 171 6.12 13.06 4.16
C PRO A 171 5.26 12.46 3.03
N ILE A 172 5.62 11.25 2.60
CA ILE A 172 4.85 10.44 1.68
C ILE A 172 3.55 10.06 2.36
N HIS A 173 2.50 10.77 1.98
CA HIS A 173 1.15 10.53 2.43
C HIS A 173 0.33 9.96 1.28
N ILE A 174 -0.17 8.75 1.45
CA ILE A 174 -0.96 8.02 0.46
C ILE A 174 -2.36 7.86 1.05
N SER A 175 -3.31 8.66 0.58
CA SER A 175 -4.71 8.48 0.92
C SER A 175 -5.27 7.22 0.23
N TYR A 176 -6.45 6.80 0.66
CA TYR A 176 -7.20 5.74 -0.02
C TYR A 176 -7.38 6.01 -1.51
N GLU A 177 -7.75 7.25 -1.86
CA GLU A 177 -8.01 7.67 -3.23
C GLU A 177 -6.72 7.63 -4.08
N ASN A 178 -5.60 8.12 -3.53
CA ASN A 178 -4.31 8.05 -4.20
C ASN A 178 -3.85 6.59 -4.38
N MET A 179 -4.06 5.72 -3.39
CA MET A 179 -3.71 4.29 -3.52
C MET A 179 -4.54 3.61 -4.61
N HIS A 180 -5.85 3.89 -4.67
CA HIS A 180 -6.74 3.40 -5.73
C HIS A 180 -6.24 3.84 -7.11
N GLN A 181 -5.91 5.13 -7.28
CA GLN A 181 -5.39 5.68 -8.52
C GLN A 181 -4.06 5.02 -8.93
N ILE A 182 -3.17 4.70 -7.97
CA ILE A 182 -1.94 3.97 -8.25
C ILE A 182 -2.25 2.56 -8.77
N PHE A 183 -3.15 1.81 -8.11
CA PHE A 183 -3.52 0.46 -8.58
C PHE A 183 -4.13 0.48 -9.98
N VAL A 184 -4.99 1.45 -10.27
CA VAL A 184 -5.56 1.65 -11.61
C VAL A 184 -4.46 1.98 -12.62
N SER A 185 -3.56 2.91 -12.29
CA SER A 185 -2.45 3.30 -13.18
C SER A 185 -1.54 2.13 -13.55
N ILE A 186 -1.28 1.22 -12.60
CA ILE A 186 -0.53 -0.02 -12.86
C ILE A 186 -1.25 -0.91 -13.86
N LYS A 187 -2.57 -1.12 -13.68
CA LYS A 187 -3.37 -1.95 -14.58
C LYS A 187 -3.51 -1.35 -15.98
N GLN A 188 -3.67 -0.03 -16.07
CA GLN A 188 -3.65 0.70 -17.33
C GLN A 188 -2.33 0.48 -18.06
N ASP A 189 -1.20 0.55 -17.36
CA ASP A 189 0.10 0.34 -18.00
C ASP A 189 0.32 -1.12 -18.43
N CYS A 190 -0.19 -2.10 -17.66
CA CYS A 190 -0.24 -3.50 -18.07
C CYS A 190 -1.05 -3.71 -19.36
N ALA A 191 -2.24 -3.11 -19.43
CA ALA A 191 -3.10 -3.18 -20.62
C ALA A 191 -2.43 -2.51 -21.83
N ARG A 192 -1.77 -1.36 -21.62
CA ARG A 192 -0.97 -0.69 -22.66
C ARG A 192 0.10 -1.61 -23.22
N MET A 193 0.90 -2.23 -22.35
CA MET A 193 1.96 -3.18 -22.77
C MET A 193 1.38 -4.35 -23.55
N LEU A 194 0.25 -4.94 -23.12
CA LEU A 194 -0.42 -6.01 -23.85
C LEU A 194 -0.86 -5.57 -25.25
N PHE A 195 -1.51 -4.42 -25.40
CA PHE A 195 -1.98 -3.95 -26.70
C PHE A 195 -0.86 -3.58 -27.66
N GLU A 196 0.17 -2.87 -27.17
CA GLU A 196 1.36 -2.55 -27.97
C GLU A 196 2.03 -3.83 -28.49
N TRP A 197 2.09 -4.87 -27.65
CA TRP A 197 2.79 -6.10 -27.98
C TRP A 197 1.99 -7.08 -28.83
N LEU A 198 0.67 -7.14 -28.64
CA LEU A 198 -0.23 -7.90 -29.52
C LEU A 198 -0.47 -7.17 -30.85
N GLY A 199 0.03 -5.94 -31.01
CA GLY A 199 -0.13 -5.13 -32.22
C GLY A 199 -1.59 -4.74 -32.48
N VAL A 200 -2.42 -4.73 -31.44
CA VAL A 200 -3.86 -4.45 -31.54
C VAL A 200 -4.04 -2.95 -31.69
N LYS A 201 -4.38 -2.50 -32.90
CA LYS A 201 -4.61 -1.08 -33.21
C LYS A 201 -6.05 -0.64 -32.98
N ASP A 202 -7.02 -1.54 -33.18
CA ASP A 202 -8.46 -1.28 -33.07
C ASP A 202 -9.10 -2.17 -31.98
N ALA A 203 -8.60 -2.07 -30.75
CA ALA A 203 -9.21 -2.76 -29.62
C ALA A 203 -10.58 -2.12 -29.29
N PRO A 204 -11.60 -2.91 -28.88
CA PRO A 204 -12.90 -2.36 -28.45
C PRO A 204 -12.82 -1.56 -27.14
N THR A 205 -11.68 -1.62 -26.46
CA THR A 205 -11.40 -0.94 -25.18
C THR A 205 -9.97 -0.46 -25.16
N ARG A 206 -9.71 0.75 -24.68
CA ARG A 206 -8.38 1.32 -24.52
C ARG A 206 -7.90 1.18 -23.06
N PRO A 207 -6.58 1.22 -22.80
CA PRO A 207 -6.07 1.14 -21.44
C PRO A 207 -6.67 2.19 -20.51
N GLU A 208 -6.80 3.43 -20.98
CA GLU A 208 -7.41 4.56 -20.25
C GLU A 208 -8.88 4.35 -19.87
N ASP A 209 -9.58 3.41 -20.52
CA ASP A 209 -10.97 3.10 -20.17
C ASP A 209 -11.06 2.23 -18.89
N ILE A 210 -9.94 1.72 -18.39
CA ILE A 210 -9.83 1.07 -17.07
C ILE A 210 -9.79 2.16 -16.00
N ILE A 211 -10.96 2.46 -15.41
CA ILE A 211 -11.11 3.51 -14.39
C ILE A 211 -11.27 2.96 -12.96
N ASP A 212 -11.37 1.65 -12.82
CA ASP A 212 -11.57 0.98 -11.54
C ASP A 212 -10.69 -0.27 -11.43
N ILE A 213 -10.56 -0.78 -10.21
CA ILE A 213 -9.76 -1.96 -9.87
C ILE A 213 -10.31 -3.20 -10.59
N ALA A 214 -11.63 -3.30 -10.77
CA ALA A 214 -12.23 -4.37 -11.55
C ALA A 214 -12.38 -3.95 -13.02
N ILE A 215 -12.03 -4.85 -13.95
CA ILE A 215 -12.42 -4.70 -15.37
C ILE A 215 -13.93 -4.91 -15.43
N GLN A 216 -14.70 -3.84 -15.28
CA GLN A 216 -16.15 -3.89 -15.45
C GLN A 216 -16.45 -3.83 -16.95
N LYS A 217 -17.03 -4.90 -17.52
CA LYS A 217 -17.63 -4.80 -18.86
C LYS A 217 -18.72 -3.72 -18.80
N PRO A 218 -18.75 -2.76 -19.74
CA PRO A 218 -19.83 -1.78 -19.79
C PRO A 218 -21.15 -2.54 -19.84
N LYS A 219 -22.10 -2.18 -18.97
CA LYS A 219 -23.46 -2.73 -19.05
C LYS A 219 -23.96 -2.43 -20.46
N SER A 220 -24.24 -3.47 -21.23
CA SER A 220 -25.06 -3.35 -22.43
C SER A 220 -26.38 -2.76 -21.97
N ASN A 221 -26.62 -1.48 -22.31
CA ASN A 221 -27.95 -0.89 -22.18
C ASN A 221 -28.88 -1.75 -23.04
N LYS A 222 -29.75 -2.51 -22.37
CA LYS A 222 -30.97 -3.05 -22.96
C LYS A 222 -32.08 -2.03 -22.75
#